data_AF-A0A2E8BXR6-F1
#
_entry.id   AF-A0A2E8BXR6-F1
#
_cell.length_a   1.000
_cell.length_b   1.000
_cell.length_c   1.000
_cell.angle_alpha   90.00
_cell.angle_beta   90.00
_cell.angle_gamma   90.00
#
_symmetry.space_group_name_H-M   'P 1'
#
loop_
_entity.id
_entity.type
_entity.pdbx_description
1 polymer ?
#
loop_
_entity_poly.entity_id
_entity_poly.type
_entity_poly.pdbx_seq_one_letter_code
_entity_poly.pdbx_strand_id
1 'polypeptide(L)'
;MEQLDKMFGVTEAGSDVGTEIRAGGATFLTMAYILLVNPSMLSATGIPFDDALFATAVAAFIGCMAMAFWANLPFALAPGMGLNAFFAFTVAAPWAMAVPWDI
;
A
#
# COMPACT_ATOMS: atom_id res chain seq x y z
N MET A 1 11.13 -14.33 19.77
CA MET A 1 11.42 -15.22 18.63
C MET A 1 10.41 -16.37 18.59
N GLU A 2 10.29 -17.17 19.65
CA GLU A 2 9.37 -18.33 19.69
C GLU A 2 7.89 -18.00 19.41
N GLN A 3 7.38 -16.84 19.84
CA GLN A 3 6.00 -16.42 19.55
C GLN A 3 5.75 -16.04 18.08
N LEU A 4 6.73 -15.40 17.43
CA LEU A 4 6.66 -15.07 16.00
C LEU A 4 6.70 -16.33 15.16
N ASP A 5 7.55 -17.27 15.56
CA ASP A 5 7.68 -18.57 14.90
C ASP A 5 6.39 -19.40 15.01
N LYS A 6 5.75 -19.42 16.18
CA LYS A 6 4.44 -20.08 16.37
C LYS A 6 3.31 -19.45 15.55
N MET A 7 3.36 -18.15 15.30
CA MET A 7 2.29 -17.43 14.60
C MET A 7 2.46 -17.49 13.07
N PHE A 8 3.69 -17.29 12.59
CA PHE A 8 3.99 -17.15 11.16
C PHE A 8 4.69 -18.37 10.55
N GLY A 9 5.09 -19.37 11.35
CA GLY A 9 5.76 -20.57 10.86
C GLY A 9 7.11 -20.30 10.18
N VAL A 10 7.86 -19.28 10.64
CA VAL A 10 9.08 -18.77 9.97
C VAL A 10 10.13 -19.87 9.80
N THR A 11 10.36 -20.67 10.84
CA THR A 11 11.34 -21.78 10.82
C THR A 11 10.83 -22.97 10.00
N GLU A 12 9.52 -23.25 10.04
CA GLU A 12 8.89 -24.30 9.19
C GLU A 12 9.02 -23.95 7.71
N ALA A 13 8.93 -22.66 7.36
CA ALA A 13 9.19 -22.13 6.03
C ALA A 13 10.70 -22.10 5.66
N GLY A 14 11.59 -22.53 6.56
CA GLY A 14 13.04 -22.58 6.32
C GLY A 14 13.72 -21.21 6.35
N SER A 15 13.10 -20.20 6.96
CA SER A 15 13.60 -18.82 7.05
C SER A 15 13.96 -18.45 8.51
N ASP A 16 14.48 -17.24 8.70
CA ASP A 16 14.75 -16.65 10.01
C ASP A 16 14.28 -15.19 10.05
N VAL A 17 14.03 -14.66 11.26
CA VAL A 17 13.48 -13.30 11.44
C VAL A 17 14.37 -12.21 10.82
N GLY A 18 15.68 -12.37 10.82
CA GLY A 18 16.59 -11.42 10.19
C GLY A 18 16.46 -11.43 8.66
N THR A 19 16.29 -12.60 8.08
CA THR A 19 15.99 -12.78 6.65
C THR A 19 14.64 -12.15 6.29
N GLU A 20 13.59 -12.40 7.07
CA GLU A 20 12.25 -11.83 6.84
C GLU A 20 12.23 -10.30 6.94
N ILE A 21 12.96 -9.70 7.89
CA ILE A 21 13.07 -8.23 7.98
C ILE A 21 13.73 -7.65 6.72
N ARG A 22 14.77 -8.29 6.20
CA ARG A 22 15.45 -7.84 4.98
C ARG A 22 14.57 -8.03 3.74
N ALA A 23 13.86 -9.15 3.65
CA ALA A 23 12.91 -9.42 2.59
C ALA A 23 11.78 -8.38 2.58
N GLY A 24 11.17 -8.10 3.75
CA GLY A 24 10.18 -7.05 3.91
C GLY A 24 10.71 -5.66 3.52
N GLY A 25 11.95 -5.34 3.89
CA GLY A 25 12.61 -4.10 3.48
C GLY A 25 12.80 -4.01 1.96
N ALA A 26 13.21 -5.09 1.30
CA ALA A 26 13.33 -5.13 -0.16
C ALA A 26 11.97 -4.97 -0.86
N THR A 27 10.93 -5.65 -0.36
CA THR A 27 9.56 -5.52 -0.86
C THR A 27 9.05 -4.09 -0.70
N PHE A 28 9.25 -3.47 0.47
CA PHE A 28 8.88 -2.07 0.72
C PHE A 28 9.55 -1.13 -0.28
N LEU A 29 10.87 -1.24 -0.46
CA LEU A 29 11.61 -0.40 -1.40
C LEU A 29 11.13 -0.57 -2.85
N THR A 30 10.73 -1.79 -3.23
CA THR A 30 10.19 -2.08 -4.58
C THR A 30 8.86 -1.36 -4.84
N MET A 31 8.02 -1.22 -3.81
CA MET A 31 6.72 -0.53 -3.91
C MET A 31 6.75 0.93 -3.45
N ALA A 32 7.87 1.43 -2.91
CA ALA A 32 7.97 2.77 -2.31
C ALA A 32 7.64 3.89 -3.30
N TYR A 33 7.80 3.67 -4.60
CA TYR A 33 7.41 4.63 -5.64
C TYR A 33 5.93 5.03 -5.55
N ILE A 34 5.06 4.15 -5.02
CA ILE A 34 3.62 4.41 -4.85
C ILE A 34 3.38 5.61 -3.94
N LEU A 35 4.27 5.85 -2.96
CA LEU A 35 4.18 7.02 -2.07
C LEU A 35 4.31 8.35 -2.81
N LEU A 36 4.93 8.38 -3.98
CA LEU A 36 5.03 9.60 -4.79
C LEU A 36 4.04 9.60 -5.95
N VAL A 37 3.91 8.45 -6.63
CA VAL A 37 3.10 8.37 -7.84
C VAL A 37 1.61 8.38 -7.53
N ASN A 38 1.15 7.72 -6.47
CA ASN A 38 -0.28 7.75 -6.15
C ASN A 38 -0.77 9.16 -5.74
N PRO A 39 -0.11 9.87 -4.81
CA PRO A 39 -0.54 11.22 -4.45
C PRO A 39 -0.44 12.21 -5.61
N SER A 40 0.59 12.11 -6.46
CA SER A 40 0.70 12.98 -7.64
C SER A 40 -0.44 12.78 -8.66
N MET A 41 -0.92 11.56 -8.84
CA MET A 41 -2.11 11.31 -9.66
C MET A 41 -3.37 11.87 -9.01
N LEU A 42 -3.57 11.66 -7.71
CA LEU A 42 -4.75 12.14 -6.99
C LEU A 42 -4.78 13.68 -6.87
N SER A 43 -3.62 14.33 -6.79
CA SER A 43 -3.57 15.80 -6.79
C SER A 43 -4.06 16.43 -8.09
N ALA A 44 -4.08 15.67 -9.19
CA ALA A 44 -4.69 16.11 -10.44
C ALA A 44 -6.22 16.34 -10.32
N THR A 45 -6.86 15.78 -9.29
CA THR A 45 -8.30 15.91 -9.02
C THR A 45 -8.62 16.96 -7.96
N GLY A 46 -7.60 17.69 -7.46
CA GLY A 46 -7.76 18.69 -6.41
C GLY A 46 -7.48 18.20 -4.98
N ILE A 47 -7.18 16.91 -4.78
CA ILE A 47 -6.80 16.38 -3.47
C ILE A 47 -5.40 16.88 -3.08
N PRO A 48 -5.20 17.47 -1.89
CA PRO A 48 -3.87 17.88 -1.44
C PRO A 48 -2.89 16.70 -1.42
N PHE A 49 -1.67 16.93 -1.91
CA PHE A 49 -0.66 15.87 -2.04
C PHE A 49 -0.33 15.22 -0.69
N ASP A 50 -0.16 16.03 0.35
CA ASP A 50 0.22 15.54 1.68
C ASP A 50 -0.88 14.67 2.31
N ASP A 51 -2.15 15.03 2.09
CA ASP A 51 -3.30 14.27 2.57
C ASP A 51 -3.41 12.93 1.82
N ALA A 52 -3.25 12.93 0.49
CA ALA A 52 -3.24 11.72 -0.32
C ALA A 52 -2.06 10.80 0.04
N LEU A 53 -0.88 11.36 0.32
CA LEU A 53 0.30 10.63 0.77
C LEU A 53 0.02 9.94 2.11
N PHE A 54 -0.49 10.70 3.09
CA PHE A 54 -0.81 10.18 4.41
C PHE A 54 -1.86 9.07 4.33
N ALA A 55 -2.96 9.32 3.61
CA ALA A 55 -4.02 8.32 3.42
C ALA A 55 -3.50 7.05 2.74
N THR A 56 -2.64 7.19 1.72
CA THR A 56 -2.01 6.05 1.03
C THR A 56 -1.15 5.22 1.98
N ALA A 57 -0.29 5.87 2.76
CA ALA A 57 0.62 5.20 3.68
C ALA A 57 -0.14 4.48 4.80
N VAL A 58 -1.15 5.13 5.39
CA VAL A 58 -1.97 4.55 6.46
C VAL A 58 -2.83 3.40 5.94
N ALA A 59 -3.48 3.55 4.78
CA ALA A 59 -4.29 2.49 4.19
C ALA A 59 -3.44 1.25 3.83
N ALA A 60 -2.26 1.46 3.24
CA ALA A 60 -1.31 0.38 2.95
C ALA A 60 -0.83 -0.31 4.23
N PHE A 61 -0.49 0.46 5.28
CA PHE A 61 -0.08 -0.09 6.57
C PHE A 61 -1.18 -0.96 7.21
N ILE A 62 -2.41 -0.45 7.27
CA ILE A 62 -3.56 -1.19 7.81
C ILE A 62 -3.81 -2.46 6.97
N GLY A 63 -3.75 -2.37 5.64
CA GLY A 63 -3.90 -3.52 4.75
C GLY A 63 -2.83 -4.58 4.99
N CYS A 64 -1.56 -4.19 5.07
CA CYS A 64 -0.45 -5.09 5.40
C CYS A 64 -0.62 -5.74 6.78
N MET A 65 -1.06 -4.98 7.80
CA MET A 65 -1.34 -5.53 9.13
C MET A 65 -2.51 -6.53 9.10
N ALA A 66 -3.57 -6.24 8.35
CA ALA A 66 -4.67 -7.18 8.17
C ALA A 66 -4.18 -8.48 7.51
N MET A 67 -3.32 -8.40 6.50
CA MET A 67 -2.72 -9.60 5.90
C MET A 67 -1.84 -10.37 6.88
N ALA A 68 -1.06 -9.67 7.70
CA ALA A 68 -0.19 -10.29 8.69
C ALA A 68 -0.99 -10.99 9.81
N PHE A 69 -1.93 -10.30 10.46
CA PHE A 69 -2.58 -10.82 11.67
C PHE A 69 -3.90 -11.54 11.43
N TRP A 70 -4.65 -11.16 10.38
CA TRP A 70 -5.95 -11.78 10.09
C TRP A 70 -5.81 -12.93 9.11
N ALA A 71 -5.15 -12.70 7.98
CA ALA A 71 -5.00 -13.70 6.94
C ALA A 71 -3.79 -14.62 7.15
N ASN A 72 -2.81 -14.18 7.95
CA ASN A 72 -1.53 -14.87 8.16
C ASN A 72 -0.81 -15.19 6.84
N LEU A 73 -0.73 -14.20 5.94
CA LEU A 73 -0.08 -14.33 4.64
C LEU A 73 0.97 -13.23 4.43
N PRO A 74 2.13 -13.55 3.83
CA PRO A 74 3.24 -12.62 3.64
C PRO A 74 3.03 -11.70 2.41
N PHE A 75 1.89 -11.00 2.35
CA PHE A 75 1.56 -10.13 1.22
C PHE A 75 1.63 -8.66 1.61
N ALA A 76 2.45 -7.90 0.88
CA ALA A 76 2.47 -6.45 0.94
C ALA A 76 1.31 -5.88 0.12
N LEU A 77 0.45 -5.09 0.76
CA LEU A 77 -0.67 -4.43 0.12
C LEU A 77 -0.38 -2.95 -0.10
N ALA A 78 -0.65 -2.50 -1.31
CA ALA A 78 -0.55 -1.13 -1.75
C ALA A 78 -1.68 -0.86 -2.75
N PRO A 79 -2.04 0.40 -3.00
CA PRO A 79 -3.10 0.69 -3.93
C PRO A 79 -2.75 0.30 -5.38
N GLY A 80 -3.74 -0.25 -6.09
CA GLY A 80 -3.59 -0.71 -7.47
C GLY A 80 -3.50 0.45 -8.45
N MET A 81 -2.32 0.65 -9.05
CA MET A 81 -2.02 1.82 -9.89
C MET A 81 -2.97 2.02 -11.07
N GLY A 82 -3.43 0.94 -11.71
CA GLY A 82 -4.36 1.04 -12.85
C GLY A 82 -5.75 1.57 -12.48
N LEU A 83 -6.28 1.15 -11.33
CA LEU A 83 -7.59 1.62 -10.83
C LEU A 83 -7.50 3.07 -10.37
N ASN A 84 -6.39 3.45 -9.75
CA ASN A 84 -6.16 4.83 -9.32
C ASN A 84 -6.01 5.78 -10.50
N ALA A 85 -5.29 5.38 -11.54
CA ALA A 85 -5.17 6.15 -12.77
C ALA A 85 -6.54 6.32 -13.46
N PHE A 86 -7.35 5.25 -13.50
CA PHE A 86 -8.72 5.34 -14.03
C PHE A 86 -9.56 6.34 -13.24
N PHE A 87 -9.57 6.23 -11.91
CA PHE A 87 -10.30 7.17 -11.06
C PHE A 87 -9.83 8.62 -11.28
N ALA A 88 -8.52 8.86 -11.17
CA ALA A 88 -7.96 10.21 -11.24
C ALA A 88 -8.19 10.86 -12.61
N PHE A 89 -7.89 10.16 -13.70
CA PHE A 89 -7.86 10.76 -15.04
C PHE A 89 -9.14 10.59 -15.85
N THR A 90 -10.01 9.63 -15.49
CA THR A 90 -11.28 9.41 -16.20
C THR A 90 -12.47 9.91 -15.40
N VAL A 91 -12.53 9.61 -14.11
CA VAL A 91 -13.72 9.86 -13.29
C VAL A 91 -13.69 11.25 -12.66
N ALA A 92 -12.63 11.57 -11.91
CA ALA A 92 -12.56 12.75 -11.06
C ALA A 92 -11.89 13.96 -11.73
N ALA A 93 -11.03 13.76 -12.73
CA ALA A 93 -10.36 14.85 -13.42
C ALA A 93 -11.36 15.88 -14.00
N PRO A 94 -11.13 17.20 -13.80
CA PRO A 94 -12.00 18.27 -14.30
C PRO A 94 -12.19 18.28 -15.82
N TRP A 95 -11.23 17.73 -16.57
CA TRP A 95 -11.27 17.65 -18.04
C TRP A 95 -11.88 16.34 -18.56
N ALA A 96 -12.28 15.43 -17.69
CA ALA A 96 -12.85 14.13 -18.05
C ALA A 96 -14.34 14.08 -17.68
N MET A 97 -14.78 13.07 -16.91
CA MET A 97 -16.18 13.01 -16.47
C MET A 97 -16.52 14.07 -15.42
N ALA A 98 -15.51 14.62 -14.72
CA ALA A 98 -15.66 15.64 -13.68
C ALA A 98 -16.73 15.28 -12.64
N VAL A 99 -16.78 14.01 -12.23
CA VAL A 99 -17.73 13.54 -11.21
C VAL A 99 -17.39 14.25 -9.90
N PRO A 100 -18.33 15.01 -9.30
CA PRO A 100 -18.08 15.71 -8.05
C PRO A 100 -17.86 14.69 -6.93
N TRP A 101 -16.84 14.96 -6.11
CA TRP A 101 -16.49 14.19 -4.93
C TRP A 101 -16.05 15.16 -3.83
N ASP A 102 -16.33 14.80 -2.58
CA ASP A 102 -15.94 15.59 -1.42
C ASP A 102 -14.44 15.45 -1.18
N ILE A 103 -13.70 16.46 -1.65
CA ILE A 103 -12.26 16.64 -1.36
C ILE A 103 -12.03 17.09 0.07
#